data_AF-A0A7S0NBQ5-F1
#
_entry.id   AF-A0A7S0NBQ5-F1
#
_cell.length_a   1.000
_cell.length_b   1.000
_cell.length_c   1.000
_cell.angle_alpha   90.00
_cell.angle_beta   90.00
_cell.angle_gamma   90.00
#
_symmetry.space_group_name_H-M   'P 1'
#
loop_
_entity.id
_entity.type
_entity.pdbx_description
1 polymer ?
#
loop_
_entity_poly.entity_id
_entity_poly.type
_entity_poly.pdbx_seq_one_letter_code
_entity_poly.pdbx_strand_id
1 'polypeptide(L)'
;MFSRGMATTKRKMVVMGRAHRGLYDGKHISFGNKISFAGNKSRRSWKPNIVNKRFWSQTYQRFLEFRVATSVIKKVKKLSGGIDHYLLTTPNDLLLYKKAIQIKKNIIDIHVRVAAGKPVRVGRGAHLLGASADDAPEVLPADAYPYRGPPRDSTMKPLAGPSALEQ
;
A
#
# COMPACT_ATOMS: atom_id res chain seq x y z
N MET A 1 -47.11 -17.69 7.98
CA MET A 1 -46.38 -16.45 7.62
C MET A 1 -45.17 -16.29 8.52
N PHE A 2 -43.96 -16.66 8.12
CA PHE A 2 -42.71 -16.10 8.68
C PHE A 2 -41.58 -16.32 7.67
N SER A 3 -41.35 -15.31 6.82
CA SER A 3 -40.12 -15.18 6.04
C SER A 3 -39.00 -14.83 7.02
N ARG A 4 -38.20 -15.80 7.45
CA ARG A 4 -36.93 -15.50 8.13
C ARG A 4 -35.97 -15.00 7.06
N GLY A 5 -35.72 -13.69 7.04
CA GLY A 5 -34.63 -13.10 6.28
C GLY A 5 -33.32 -13.78 6.66
N MET A 6 -32.76 -14.56 5.73
CA MET A 6 -31.53 -15.31 5.95
C MET A 6 -30.38 -14.31 5.92
N ALA A 7 -29.91 -13.89 7.11
CA ALA A 7 -28.70 -13.07 7.20
C ALA A 7 -27.53 -13.86 6.61
N THR A 8 -26.97 -13.38 5.49
CA THR A 8 -25.80 -13.98 4.86
C THR A 8 -24.58 -13.74 5.74
N THR A 9 -24.28 -14.68 6.65
CA THR A 9 -23.06 -14.62 7.46
C THR A 9 -21.85 -14.73 6.54
N LYS A 10 -21.03 -13.68 6.47
CA LYS A 10 -19.85 -13.63 5.61
C LYS A 10 -18.87 -14.74 6.03
N ARG A 11 -18.76 -15.79 5.21
CA ARG A 11 -17.85 -16.90 5.48
C ARG A 11 -16.40 -16.41 5.46
N LYS A 12 -15.68 -16.65 6.56
CA LYS A 12 -14.23 -16.38 6.64
C LYS A 12 -13.52 -17.31 5.66
N MET A 13 -12.92 -16.75 4.61
CA MET A 13 -12.15 -17.54 3.64
C MET A 13 -10.94 -18.18 4.34
N VAL A 14 -10.62 -19.42 3.97
CA VAL A 14 -9.36 -20.05 4.37
C VAL A 14 -8.23 -19.31 3.66
N VAL A 15 -7.26 -18.82 4.44
CA VAL A 15 -6.13 -18.05 3.93
C VAL A 15 -4.82 -18.72 4.30
N MET A 16 -3.87 -18.78 3.37
CA MET A 16 -2.51 -19.21 3.60
C MET A 16 -1.84 -18.39 4.71
N GLY A 17 -1.12 -19.04 5.63
CA GLY A 17 -0.42 -18.35 6.72
C GLY A 17 0.64 -17.34 6.28
N ARG A 18 1.09 -17.40 5.01
CA ARG A 18 1.99 -16.39 4.42
C ARG A 18 1.32 -15.04 4.19
N ALA A 19 0.00 -15.00 3.98
CA ALA A 19 -0.75 -13.78 3.72
C ALA A 19 -0.73 -12.79 4.89
N HIS A 20 -0.59 -13.29 6.12
CA HIS A 20 -0.46 -12.46 7.31
C HIS A 20 0.90 -11.77 7.47
N ARG A 21 1.88 -12.06 6.60
CA ARG A 21 3.27 -11.54 6.69
C ARG A 21 3.64 -10.61 5.54
N GLY A 22 2.71 -10.30 4.64
CA GLY A 22 2.98 -9.47 3.47
C GLY A 22 1.71 -9.06 2.74
N LEU A 23 1.86 -8.35 1.62
CA LEU A 23 0.74 -7.89 0.80
C LEU A 23 0.53 -8.87 -0.37
N TYR A 24 -0.64 -9.51 -0.40
CA TYR A 24 -0.95 -10.55 -1.40
C TYR A 24 -2.15 -10.22 -2.28
N ASP A 25 -2.92 -9.18 -1.97
CA ASP A 25 -4.05 -8.72 -2.79
C ASP A 25 -5.07 -9.85 -3.07
N GLY A 26 -5.43 -10.61 -2.03
CA GLY A 26 -6.33 -11.75 -2.16
C GLY A 26 -5.76 -12.98 -2.87
N LYS A 27 -4.52 -12.93 -3.38
CA LYS A 27 -3.91 -14.11 -4.00
C LYS A 27 -3.67 -15.21 -2.97
N HIS A 28 -4.04 -16.42 -3.34
CA HIS A 28 -3.83 -17.62 -2.55
C HIS A 28 -2.94 -18.63 -3.29
N ILE A 29 -2.44 -19.63 -2.57
CA ILE A 29 -1.90 -20.86 -3.17
C ILE A 29 -3.04 -21.56 -3.91
N SER A 30 -2.85 -21.82 -5.21
CA SER A 30 -3.75 -22.67 -5.98
C SER A 30 -3.32 -24.13 -5.84
N PHE A 31 -4.28 -25.05 -5.76
CA PHE A 31 -4.04 -26.48 -5.71
C PHE A 31 -4.60 -27.14 -6.96
N GLY A 32 -3.94 -28.20 -7.44
CA GLY A 32 -4.37 -28.93 -8.63
C GLY A 32 -3.48 -30.12 -8.90
N ASN A 33 -3.52 -30.63 -10.12
CA ASN A 33 -2.83 -31.86 -10.47
C ASN A 33 -1.86 -31.63 -11.64
N LYS A 34 -0.78 -32.40 -11.67
CA LYS A 34 -0.05 -32.73 -12.90
C LYS A 34 -0.70 -33.99 -13.48
N ILE A 35 -0.97 -34.00 -14.78
CA ILE A 35 -1.61 -35.12 -15.48
C ILE A 35 -0.59 -35.69 -16.47
N SER A 36 -0.36 -36.99 -16.45
CA SER A 36 0.48 -37.67 -17.45
C SER A 36 -0.30 -37.95 -18.74
N PHE A 37 0.41 -38.33 -19.81
CA PHE A 37 -0.22 -38.77 -21.05
C PHE A 37 -1.17 -39.97 -20.82
N ALA A 38 -0.79 -40.89 -19.93
CA ALA A 38 -1.62 -42.02 -19.50
C ALA A 38 -2.73 -41.64 -18.49
N GLY A 39 -2.95 -40.35 -18.20
CA GLY A 39 -4.02 -39.88 -17.32
C GLY A 39 -3.74 -39.94 -15.80
N ASN A 40 -2.54 -40.35 -15.39
CA ASN A 40 -2.17 -40.41 -13.97
C ASN A 40 -2.09 -39.01 -13.37
N LYS A 41 -2.71 -38.82 -12.19
CA LYS A 41 -2.84 -37.51 -11.52
C LYS A 41 -1.93 -37.43 -10.29
N SER A 42 -0.98 -36.50 -10.28
CA SER A 42 -0.15 -36.20 -9.11
C SER A 42 -0.48 -34.83 -8.54
N ARG A 43 -0.66 -34.71 -7.22
CA ARG A 43 -0.99 -33.43 -6.56
C ARG A 43 0.14 -32.42 -6.71
N ARG A 44 -0.21 -31.16 -6.99
CA ARG A 44 0.74 -30.04 -7.00
C ARG A 44 0.10 -28.75 -6.50
N SER A 45 0.96 -27.79 -6.14
CA SER A 45 0.56 -26.46 -5.67
C SER A 45 1.27 -25.37 -6.46
N TRP A 46 0.57 -24.27 -6.75
CA TRP A 46 1.14 -23.06 -7.34
C TRP A 46 1.12 -21.93 -6.32
N LYS A 47 2.29 -21.36 -6.06
CA LYS A 47 2.44 -20.25 -5.12
C LYS A 47 2.45 -18.92 -5.89
N PRO A 48 1.90 -17.85 -5.32
CA PRO A 48 2.05 -16.52 -5.91
C PRO A 48 3.53 -16.11 -5.91
N ASN A 49 3.94 -15.34 -6.91
CA ASN A 49 5.29 -14.76 -6.98
C ASN A 49 5.41 -13.61 -5.97
N ILE A 50 6.35 -13.73 -5.04
CA ILE A 50 6.56 -12.82 -3.90
C ILE A 50 7.95 -12.21 -4.00
N VAL A 51 8.03 -10.89 -3.87
CA VAL A 51 9.26 -10.11 -3.94
C VAL A 51 9.32 -9.17 -2.74
N ASN A 52 10.50 -8.97 -2.15
CA ASN A 52 10.70 -7.91 -1.17
C ASN A 52 10.94 -6.60 -1.91
N LYS A 53 10.12 -5.58 -1.64
CA LYS A 53 10.23 -4.28 -2.31
C LYS A 53 10.03 -3.16 -1.30
N ARG A 54 10.80 -2.09 -1.49
CA ARG A 54 10.65 -0.82 -0.77
C ARG A 54 9.78 0.11 -1.60
N PHE A 55 8.82 0.77 -0.95
CA PHE A 55 7.96 1.79 -1.54
C PHE A 55 8.15 3.10 -0.81
N TRP A 56 8.16 4.22 -1.55
CA TRP A 56 8.13 5.55 -0.95
C TRP A 56 6.72 5.84 -0.43
N SER A 57 6.60 6.29 0.82
CA SER A 57 5.36 6.74 1.43
C SER A 57 5.41 8.26 1.57
N GLN A 58 4.41 8.95 1.00
CA GLN A 58 4.30 10.40 1.06
C GLN A 58 3.90 10.84 2.48
N THR A 59 2.97 10.12 3.12
CA THR A 59 2.48 10.47 4.47
C THR A 59 3.58 10.36 5.54
N TYR A 60 4.54 9.44 5.38
CA TYR A 60 5.60 9.21 6.35
C TYR A 60 6.97 9.77 5.95
N GLN A 61 7.08 10.39 4.76
CA GLN A 61 8.33 10.83 4.12
C GLN A 61 9.48 9.82 4.23
N ARG A 62 9.18 8.52 4.10
CA ARG A 62 10.20 7.46 4.20
C ARG A 62 9.86 6.24 3.35
N PHE A 63 10.87 5.41 3.14
CA PHE A 63 10.68 4.11 2.49
C PHE A 63 10.09 3.08 3.46
N LEU A 64 9.03 2.40 3.02
CA LEU A 64 8.42 1.27 3.70
C LEU A 64 8.76 -0.02 2.94
N GLU A 65 9.32 -1.00 3.65
CA GLU A 65 9.62 -2.31 3.07
C GLU A 65 8.49 -3.31 3.34
N PHE A 66 8.09 -4.04 2.29
CA PHE A 66 7.09 -5.08 2.36
C PHE A 66 7.50 -6.31 1.55
N ARG A 67 7.06 -7.49 2.01
CA ARG A 67 6.95 -8.69 1.16
C ARG A 67 5.69 -8.56 0.34
N VAL A 68 5.81 -8.46 -0.98
CA VAL A 68 4.69 -8.15 -1.87
C VAL A 68 4.54 -9.16 -2.99
N ALA A 69 3.30 -9.51 -3.31
CA ALA A 69 2.99 -10.21 -4.53
C ALA A 69 3.19 -9.30 -5.74
N THR A 70 3.56 -9.86 -6.89
CA THR A 70 3.74 -9.08 -8.12
C THR A 70 2.47 -8.36 -8.60
N SER A 71 1.27 -8.84 -8.23
CA SER A 71 0.01 -8.12 -8.47
C SER A 71 -0.07 -6.80 -7.71
N VAL A 72 0.40 -6.78 -6.46
CA VAL A 72 0.42 -5.57 -5.63
C VAL A 72 1.32 -4.54 -6.27
N ILE A 73 2.52 -4.95 -6.73
CA ILE A 73 3.44 -4.04 -7.43
C ILE A 73 2.76 -3.42 -8.66
N LYS A 74 2.09 -4.23 -9.48
CA LYS A 74 1.33 -3.74 -10.63
C LYS A 74 0.22 -2.77 -10.24
N LYS A 75 -0.55 -3.07 -9.19
CA LYS A 75 -1.60 -2.18 -8.67
C LYS A 75 -1.02 -0.86 -8.17
N VAL A 76 0.03 -0.90 -7.36
CA VAL A 76 0.71 0.30 -6.86
C VAL A 76 1.22 1.17 -8.01
N LYS A 77 1.83 0.57 -9.05
CA LYS A 77 2.28 1.32 -10.23
C LYS A 77 1.14 1.96 -11.02
N LYS A 78 -0.03 1.33 -11.07
CA LYS A 78 -1.21 1.87 -11.75
C LYS A 78 -1.87 3.03 -10.99
N LEU A 79 -1.67 3.12 -9.68
CA LEU A 79 -2.27 4.14 -8.82
C LEU A 79 -1.33 5.35 -8.71
N SER A 80 -1.82 6.55 -8.99
CA SER A 80 -1.01 7.78 -8.93
C SER A 80 -0.47 8.08 -7.53
N GLY A 81 -1.18 7.68 -6.46
CA GLY A 81 -0.81 7.93 -5.06
C GLY A 81 0.05 6.83 -4.42
N GLY A 82 0.67 5.95 -5.20
CA GLY A 82 1.64 4.97 -4.72
C GLY A 82 1.10 3.98 -3.68
N ILE A 83 1.92 3.66 -2.67
CA ILE A 83 1.60 2.63 -1.67
C ILE A 83 0.53 3.09 -0.69
N ASP A 84 0.52 4.37 -0.32
CA ASP A 84 -0.41 4.93 0.66
C ASP A 84 -1.84 4.85 0.11
N HIS A 85 -2.02 5.25 -1.15
CA HIS A 85 -3.29 5.11 -1.85
C HIS A 85 -3.75 3.65 -1.98
N TYR A 86 -2.82 2.72 -2.25
CA TYR A 86 -3.13 1.29 -2.26
C TYR A 86 -3.67 0.81 -0.90
N LEU A 87 -3.04 1.22 0.22
CA LEU A 87 -3.46 0.82 1.56
C LEU A 87 -4.84 1.39 1.93
N LEU A 88 -5.11 2.65 1.55
CA LEU A 88 -6.39 3.30 1.81
C LEU A 88 -7.54 2.63 1.04
N THR A 89 -7.33 2.40 -0.26
CA THR A 89 -8.35 1.84 -1.17
C THR A 89 -8.60 0.35 -0.93
N THR A 90 -7.59 -0.42 -0.51
CA THR A 90 -7.73 -1.87 -0.33
C THR A 90 -8.56 -2.21 0.91
N PRO A 91 -9.58 -3.09 0.82
CA PRO A 91 -10.36 -3.51 1.98
C PRO A 91 -9.56 -4.42 2.92
N ASN A 92 -9.92 -4.41 4.21
CA ASN A 92 -9.19 -5.13 5.26
C ASN A 92 -9.29 -6.66 5.12
N ASP A 93 -10.27 -7.17 4.37
CA ASP A 93 -10.42 -8.59 4.06
C ASP A 93 -9.28 -9.11 3.16
N LEU A 94 -8.78 -8.26 2.27
CA LEU A 94 -7.64 -8.57 1.40
C LEU A 94 -6.31 -8.17 2.05
N LEU A 95 -6.33 -7.14 2.89
CA LEU A 95 -5.17 -6.61 3.62
C LEU A 95 -4.97 -7.35 4.95
N LEU A 96 -4.49 -8.59 4.89
CA LEU A 96 -4.40 -9.47 6.07
C LEU A 96 -3.16 -9.27 6.94
N TYR A 97 -2.23 -8.42 6.50
CA TYR A 97 -0.99 -8.14 7.21
C TYR A 97 -1.22 -7.11 8.32
N LYS A 98 -1.04 -7.53 9.59
CA LYS A 98 -1.27 -6.68 10.78
C LYS A 98 -0.53 -5.34 10.74
N LYS A 99 0.75 -5.33 10.34
CA LYS A 99 1.54 -4.09 10.22
C LYS A 99 0.97 -3.16 9.16
N ALA A 100 0.50 -3.69 8.03
CA ALA A 100 -0.13 -2.87 6.99
C ALA A 100 -1.46 -2.27 7.44
N ILE A 101 -2.26 -3.01 8.22
CA ILE A 101 -3.49 -2.49 8.84
C ILE A 101 -3.14 -1.35 9.82
N GLN A 102 -2.09 -1.51 10.64
CA GLN A 102 -1.63 -0.45 11.54
C GLN A 102 -1.19 0.80 10.77
N ILE A 103 -0.38 0.63 9.72
CA ILE A 103 0.06 1.72 8.84
C ILE A 103 -1.16 2.42 8.22
N LYS A 104 -2.14 1.66 7.71
CA LYS A 104 -3.38 2.22 7.17
C LYS A 104 -4.13 3.07 8.21
N LYS A 105 -4.30 2.55 9.44
CA LYS A 105 -4.94 3.28 10.54
C LYS A 105 -4.22 4.58 10.85
N ASN A 106 -2.90 4.52 10.94
CA ASN A 106 -2.07 5.69 11.22
C ASN A 106 -2.15 6.72 10.09
N ILE A 107 -2.18 6.31 8.82
CA ILE A 107 -2.35 7.22 7.67
C ILE A 107 -3.71 7.95 7.77
N ILE A 108 -4.79 7.20 8.04
CA ILE A 108 -6.12 7.78 8.22
C ILE A 108 -6.12 8.80 9.36
N ASP A 109 -5.51 8.45 10.49
CA ASP A 109 -5.40 9.30 11.66
C ASP A 109 -4.57 10.57 11.39
N ILE A 110 -3.46 10.47 10.65
CA ILE A 110 -2.68 11.62 10.20
C ILE A 110 -3.53 12.52 9.29
N HIS A 111 -4.22 11.96 8.29
CA HIS A 111 -5.06 12.73 7.38
C HIS A 111 -6.20 13.45 8.13
N VAL A 112 -6.84 12.79 9.10
CA VAL A 112 -7.88 13.39 9.95
C VAL A 112 -7.31 14.53 10.80
N ARG A 113 -6.12 14.37 11.39
CA ARG A 113 -5.48 15.43 12.18
C ARG A 113 -5.07 16.63 11.33
N VAL A 114 -4.45 16.37 10.18
CA VAL A 114 -4.08 17.41 9.21
C VAL A 114 -5.32 18.18 8.76
N ALA A 115 -6.41 17.48 8.43
CA ALA A 115 -7.68 18.11 8.09
C ALA A 115 -8.27 18.94 9.25
N ALA A 116 -8.05 18.53 10.50
CA ALA A 116 -8.46 19.25 11.70
C ALA A 116 -7.46 20.34 12.15
N GLY A 117 -6.36 20.57 11.44
CA GLY A 117 -5.30 21.50 11.82
C GLY A 117 -4.53 21.13 13.10
N LYS A 118 -4.66 19.89 13.58
CA LYS A 118 -4.00 19.42 14.82
C LYS A 118 -2.59 18.93 14.52
N PRO A 119 -1.62 19.20 15.41
CA PRO A 119 -0.24 18.73 15.20
C PRO A 119 -0.17 17.21 15.16
N VAL A 120 0.64 16.69 14.22
CA VAL A 120 0.87 15.24 14.07
C VAL A 120 1.80 14.76 15.17
N ARG A 121 1.28 13.90 16.07
CA ARG A 121 2.10 13.29 17.14
C ARG A 121 2.95 12.17 16.56
N VAL A 122 4.25 12.39 16.38
CA VAL A 122 5.20 11.33 16.04
C VAL A 122 5.49 10.53 17.33
N GLY A 123 5.29 9.21 17.30
CA GLY A 123 5.31 8.35 18.50
C GLY A 123 6.64 8.35 19.27
N ARG A 124 6.52 8.39 20.62
CA ARG A 124 7.49 8.29 21.73
C ARG A 124 8.99 8.33 21.34
N GLY A 125 9.55 9.54 21.40
CA GLY A 125 11.00 9.77 21.32
C GLY A 125 11.44 11.17 20.89
N ALA A 126 10.53 12.10 20.55
CA ALA A 126 10.90 13.46 20.20
C ALA A 126 9.81 14.45 20.65
N HIS A 127 9.76 14.72 21.95
CA HIS A 127 9.53 16.09 22.40
C HIS A 127 10.92 16.68 22.59
N LEU A 128 11.51 17.26 21.54
CA LEU A 128 12.56 18.25 21.76
C LEU A 128 11.84 19.56 22.08
N LEU A 129 12.28 20.19 23.17
CA LEU A 129 11.91 21.52 23.61
C LEU A 129 11.64 22.47 22.43
N GLY A 130 10.51 23.19 22.50
CA GLY A 130 10.32 24.46 21.78
C GLY A 130 10.09 24.36 20.27
N ALA A 131 8.94 23.84 19.85
CA ALA A 131 8.37 24.24 18.56
C ALA A 131 7.26 25.25 18.87
N SER A 132 7.56 26.53 18.69
CA SER A 132 6.60 27.63 18.72
C SER A 132 5.57 27.46 17.60
N ALA A 133 4.42 28.13 17.67
CA ALA A 133 3.40 28.09 16.61
C ALA A 133 3.94 28.59 15.24
N ASP A 134 5.09 29.28 15.26
CA ASP A 134 5.84 29.77 14.11
C ASP A 134 6.86 28.74 13.58
N ASP A 135 7.16 27.67 14.34
CA ASP A 135 7.98 26.52 13.92
C ASP A 135 7.12 25.42 13.27
N ALA A 136 6.17 25.82 12.40
CA ALA A 136 5.68 24.87 11.41
C ALA A 136 6.92 24.35 10.67
N PRO A 137 7.15 23.02 10.53
CA PRO A 137 8.19 22.58 9.63
C PRO A 137 7.81 23.20 8.30
N GLU A 138 8.63 24.14 7.84
CA GLU A 138 8.48 24.80 6.56
C GLU A 138 8.08 23.67 5.62
N VAL A 139 6.83 23.71 5.14
CA VAL A 139 6.35 22.73 4.19
C VAL A 139 7.19 23.06 2.99
N LEU A 140 8.36 22.42 2.92
CA LEU A 140 9.31 22.59 1.86
C LEU A 140 8.45 22.51 0.60
N PRO A 141 8.50 23.53 -0.28
CA PRO A 141 7.74 23.47 -1.53
C PRO A 141 7.97 22.09 -2.14
N ALA A 142 7.01 21.54 -2.89
CA ALA A 142 7.16 20.19 -3.44
C ALA A 142 8.53 19.96 -4.15
N ASP A 143 9.19 21.06 -4.52
CA ASP A 143 10.47 21.25 -5.18
C ASP A 143 11.71 21.18 -4.26
N ALA A 144 11.58 21.30 -2.93
CA ALA A 144 12.68 21.44 -1.96
C ALA A 144 13.08 20.15 -1.23
N TYR A 145 12.46 19.01 -1.53
CA TYR A 145 13.06 17.72 -1.18
C TYR A 145 14.33 17.54 -2.04
N PRO A 146 15.53 17.29 -1.47
CA PRO A 146 16.76 17.02 -2.25
C PRO A 146 16.73 15.68 -3.02
N TYR A 147 15.53 15.13 -3.26
CA TYR A 147 15.28 13.99 -4.12
C TYR A 147 14.69 14.45 -5.46
N ARG A 148 15.49 14.27 -6.50
CA ARG A 148 15.22 14.49 -7.93
C ARG A 148 14.01 13.64 -8.41
N GLY A 149 12.78 13.99 -8.04
CA GLY A 149 11.56 13.27 -8.42
C GLY A 149 11.54 11.78 -8.02
N PRO A 150 10.48 11.00 -8.31
CA PRO A 150 10.58 9.54 -8.24
C PRO A 150 11.78 9.06 -9.10
N PRO A 151 12.44 7.93 -8.79
CA PRO A 151 13.49 7.42 -9.67
C PRO A 151 12.97 7.40 -11.11
N ARG A 152 13.72 7.98 -12.06
CA ARG A 152 13.37 7.96 -13.49
C ARG A 152 13.04 6.51 -13.89
N ASP A 153 11.76 6.16 -13.95
CA ASP A 153 11.32 4.96 -14.65
C ASP A 153 11.66 5.25 -16.11
N SER A 154 12.57 4.48 -16.72
CA SER A 154 13.11 4.75 -18.07
C SER A 154 12.04 4.75 -19.18
N THR A 155 10.77 4.54 -18.82
CA THR A 155 9.62 4.38 -19.71
C THR A 155 8.65 5.56 -19.71
N MET A 156 8.88 6.63 -18.95
CA MET A 156 8.03 7.83 -18.98
C MET A 156 8.63 8.89 -19.91
N LYS A 157 7.97 9.16 -21.04
CA LYS A 157 8.28 10.33 -21.88
C LYS A 157 8.04 11.61 -21.06
N PRO A 158 8.93 12.62 -21.12
CA PRO A 158 8.66 13.90 -20.48
C PRO A 158 7.42 14.54 -21.12
N LEU A 159 6.47 14.96 -20.29
CA LEU A 159 5.38 15.85 -20.72
C LEU A 159 6.01 17.18 -21.13
N ALA A 160 5.72 17.64 -22.35
CA ALA A 160 6.21 18.91 -22.85
C ALA A 160 5.76 20.05 -21.90
N GLY A 161 6.71 20.80 -21.36
CA GLY A 161 6.42 22.00 -20.59
C GLY A 161 5.80 23.09 -21.47
N PRO A 162 5.06 24.06 -20.89
CA PRO A 162 4.52 25.17 -21.66
C PRO A 162 5.66 25.96 -22.31
N SER A 163 5.63 26.05 -23.64
CA SER A 163 6.54 26.88 -24.42
C SER A 163 6.32 28.34 -24.03
N ALA A 164 7.29 28.96 -23.37
CA ALA A 164 7.31 30.41 -23.19
C ALA A 164 7.60 31.08 -24.55
N LEU A 165 6.52 31.45 -25.25
CA LEU A 165 6.53 32.59 -26.15
C LEU A 165 6.37 33.82 -25.27
N GLU A 166 7.42 34.64 -25.15
CA GLU A 166 7.36 36.10 -24.99
C GLU A 166 8.78 36.63 -24.77
N GLN A 167 9.35 37.16 -25.84
CA GLN A 167 10.04 38.45 -25.93
C GLN A 167 10.18 38.81 -27.41
#